data_AF-A0A0Q3QNN4-F1
#
_entry.id   AF-A0A0Q3QNN4-F1
#
_cell.length_a   1.000
_cell.length_b   1.000
_cell.length_c   1.000
_cell.angle_alpha   90.00
_cell.angle_beta   90.00
_cell.angle_gamma   90.00
#
_symmetry.space_group_name_H-M   'P 1'
#
loop_
_entity.id
_entity.type
_entity.pdbx_description
1 polymer ?
#
loop_
_entity_poly.entity_id
_entity_poly.type
_entity_poly.pdbx_seq_one_letter_code
_entity_poly.pdbx_strand_id
1 'polypeptide(L)'
;MESINIQKQFPILNQKIHGYPLVYLDNAASTQKSLQVIESLQQYYKQDNANVHRGVHTLSSRATDAYEGARKKVANFLNPEGGTPIIAGAIGLGTAIDFLEGIGLDTIEKHDKQLTSYAVERMKQIEDVTMYGPDDGRFGLVTFNLGKVHPHDLATVLDTYGIAIRAGHHCCQPLMRHFEASATARASFYLYNTEEDIERFILALEKTKEFLKSDFILISS
;
A
#
# COMPACT_ATOMS: atom_id res chain seq x y z
N MET A 1 7.64 -24.46 -11.38
CA MET A 1 7.66 -23.02 -11.66
C MET A 1 8.62 -22.39 -10.66
N GLU A 2 9.61 -21.62 -11.12
CA GLU A 2 10.40 -20.79 -10.22
C GLU A 2 9.45 -19.90 -9.40
N SER A 3 9.67 -19.85 -8.09
CA SER A 3 8.96 -18.92 -7.22
C SER A 3 9.24 -17.50 -7.71
N ILE A 4 8.22 -16.79 -8.19
CA ILE A 4 8.37 -15.39 -8.61
C ILE A 4 8.79 -14.60 -7.37
N ASN A 5 9.96 -13.96 -7.42
CA ASN A 5 10.32 -12.99 -6.39
C ASN A 5 9.44 -11.74 -6.59
N ILE A 6 8.38 -11.66 -5.79
CA ILE A 6 7.35 -10.63 -5.88
C ILE A 6 7.95 -9.22 -5.73
N GLN A 7 8.86 -9.00 -4.78
CA GLN A 7 9.47 -7.69 -4.55
C GLN A 7 10.24 -7.17 -5.78
N LYS A 8 10.89 -8.06 -6.54
CA LYS A 8 11.58 -7.68 -7.79
C LYS A 8 10.63 -7.17 -8.87
N GLN A 9 9.34 -7.46 -8.78
CA GLN A 9 8.33 -6.92 -9.69
C GLN A 9 7.99 -5.46 -9.38
N PHE A 10 8.41 -4.90 -8.24
CA PHE A 10 8.10 -3.53 -7.84
C PHE A 10 9.40 -2.71 -7.73
N PRO A 11 9.81 -2.02 -8.80
CA PRO A 11 11.15 -1.41 -8.89
C PRO A 11 11.39 -0.34 -7.83
N ILE A 12 10.32 0.36 -7.39
CA ILE A 12 10.38 1.38 -6.34
C ILE A 12 10.86 0.84 -4.98
N LEU A 13 10.66 -0.46 -4.70
CA LEU A 13 11.08 -1.06 -3.42
C LEU A 13 12.61 -1.15 -3.29
N ASN A 14 13.37 -0.98 -4.38
CA ASN A 14 14.83 -0.94 -4.34
C ASN A 14 15.39 0.44 -3.92
N GLN A 15 14.54 1.44 -3.72
CA GLN A 15 14.98 2.76 -3.31
C GLN A 15 15.51 2.78 -1.88
N LYS A 16 16.36 3.76 -1.60
CA LYS A 16 16.76 4.12 -0.24
C LYS A 16 16.16 5.47 0.12
N ILE A 17 15.57 5.56 1.30
CA ILE A 17 15.01 6.77 1.89
C ILE A 17 15.84 7.09 3.13
N HIS A 18 16.43 8.29 3.17
CA HIS A 18 17.40 8.71 4.20
C HIS A 18 18.53 7.70 4.44
N GLY A 19 18.96 6.99 3.40
CA GLY A 19 20.04 6.00 3.47
C GLY A 19 19.61 4.58 3.85
N TYR A 20 18.36 4.40 4.32
CA TYR A 20 17.79 3.09 4.66
C TYR A 20 17.01 2.50 3.48
N PRO A 21 16.99 1.17 3.30
CA PRO A 21 16.09 0.53 2.34
C PRO A 21 14.63 0.89 2.63
N LEU A 22 13.86 1.24 1.59
CA LEU A 22 12.46 1.62 1.73
C LEU A 22 11.63 0.46 2.31
N VAL A 23 10.89 0.75 3.38
CA VAL A 23 9.81 -0.08 3.90
C VAL A 23 8.49 0.67 3.69
N TYR A 24 7.76 0.30 2.63
CA TYR A 24 6.53 0.99 2.25
C TYR A 24 5.29 0.34 2.86
N LEU A 25 4.68 1.03 3.84
CA LEU A 25 3.51 0.57 4.61
C LEU A 25 2.31 1.53 4.50
N ASP A 26 2.19 2.32 3.41
CA ASP A 26 1.02 3.16 3.10
C ASP A 26 0.18 2.62 1.93
N ASN A 27 0.12 1.30 1.82
CA ASN A 27 -0.59 0.57 0.77
C ASN A 27 -2.10 0.85 0.70
N ALA A 28 -2.73 1.08 1.85
CA ALA A 28 -4.16 1.40 1.93
C ALA A 28 -4.48 2.83 1.44
N ALA A 29 -3.48 3.69 1.19
CA ALA A 29 -3.67 4.94 0.45
C ALA A 29 -3.44 4.74 -1.04
N SER A 30 -2.32 4.10 -1.41
CA SER A 30 -2.06 3.60 -2.77
C SER A 30 -1.00 2.52 -2.74
N THR A 31 -1.20 1.44 -3.47
CA THR A 31 -0.17 0.41 -3.67
C THR A 31 0.89 0.84 -4.68
N GLN A 32 2.07 0.22 -4.63
CA GLN A 32 3.08 0.33 -5.68
C GLN A 32 2.69 -0.48 -6.91
N LYS A 33 3.28 -0.14 -8.06
CA LYS A 33 2.87 -0.65 -9.38
C LYS A 33 3.91 -1.66 -9.84
N SER A 34 3.45 -2.83 -10.30
CA SER A 34 4.37 -3.85 -10.82
C SER A 34 4.97 -3.44 -12.16
N LEU A 35 6.13 -4.02 -12.52
CA LEU A 35 6.78 -3.81 -13.81
C LEU A 35 5.82 -4.08 -14.97
N GLN A 36 5.04 -5.15 -14.90
CA GLN A 36 4.05 -5.50 -15.93
C GLN A 36 3.05 -4.36 -16.17
N VAL A 37 2.53 -3.74 -15.10
CA VAL A 37 1.59 -2.62 -15.21
C VAL A 37 2.27 -1.38 -15.79
N ILE A 38 3.49 -1.08 -15.32
CA ILE A 38 4.27 0.06 -15.80
C ILE A 38 4.57 -0.08 -17.29
N GLU A 39 5.06 -1.25 -17.70
CA GLU A 39 5.43 -1.55 -19.09
C GLU A 39 4.21 -1.56 -20.00
N SER A 40 3.06 -2.07 -19.55
CA SER A 40 1.80 -2.04 -20.30
C SER A 40 1.36 -0.60 -20.61
N LEU A 41 1.40 0.28 -19.62
CA LEU A 41 1.10 1.71 -19.80
C LEU A 41 2.11 2.38 -20.73
N GLN A 42 3.40 2.12 -20.54
CA GLN A 42 4.44 2.70 -21.40
C GLN A 42 4.31 2.24 -22.84
N GLN A 43 4.04 0.96 -23.07
CA GLN A 43 3.85 0.38 -24.39
C GLN A 43 2.66 1.03 -25.10
N TYR A 44 1.51 1.15 -24.42
CA TYR A 44 0.34 1.82 -24.97
C TYR A 44 0.67 3.25 -25.40
N TYR A 45 1.30 4.05 -24.54
CA TYR A 45 1.62 5.43 -24.87
C TYR A 45 2.67 5.57 -25.98
N LYS A 46 3.62 4.64 -26.09
CA LYS A 46 4.65 4.65 -27.13
C LYS A 46 4.15 4.19 -28.49
N GLN A 47 3.20 3.26 -28.55
CA GLN A 47 2.88 2.53 -29.79
C GLN A 47 1.43 2.63 -30.26
N ASP A 48 0.48 2.85 -29.34
CA ASP A 48 -0.96 2.65 -29.60
C ASP A 48 -1.85 3.82 -29.16
N ASN A 49 -1.28 4.93 -28.67
CA ASN A 49 -2.05 6.07 -28.18
C ASN A 49 -2.94 6.71 -29.27
N ALA A 50 -4.26 6.49 -29.17
CA ALA A 50 -5.26 7.07 -30.06
C ALA A 50 -6.65 7.05 -29.40
N ASN A 51 -7.57 7.86 -29.95
CA ASN A 51 -8.98 7.80 -29.57
C ASN A 51 -9.58 6.44 -29.92
N VAL A 52 -10.27 5.83 -28.95
CA VAL A 52 -11.02 4.58 -29.15
C VAL A 52 -12.37 4.83 -29.83
N HIS A 53 -12.88 3.83 -30.54
CA HIS A 53 -14.19 3.79 -31.21
C HIS A 53 -14.46 4.88 -32.27
N ARG A 54 -13.50 5.77 -32.56
CA ARG A 54 -13.72 6.98 -33.39
C ARG A 54 -12.87 7.07 -34.65
N GLY A 55 -11.95 6.12 -34.89
CA GLY A 55 -11.06 6.16 -36.04
C GLY A 55 -11.06 4.86 -36.84
N VAL A 56 -10.90 4.99 -38.16
CA VAL A 56 -10.71 3.86 -39.09
C VAL A 56 -9.23 3.51 -39.30
N HIS A 57 -8.32 4.29 -38.71
CA HIS A 57 -6.88 4.10 -38.84
C HIS A 57 -6.36 3.09 -37.81
N THR A 58 -5.26 2.40 -38.16
CA THR A 58 -4.69 1.28 -37.41
C THR A 58 -4.47 1.59 -35.92
N LEU A 59 -4.00 2.79 -35.57
CA LEU A 59 -3.81 3.18 -34.17
C LEU A 59 -5.13 3.22 -33.37
N SER A 60 -6.22 3.72 -33.97
CA SER A 60 -7.53 3.76 -33.30
C SER A 60 -8.11 2.37 -33.12
N SER A 61 -7.94 1.48 -34.10
CA SER A 61 -8.33 0.08 -33.97
C SER A 61 -7.56 -0.63 -32.84
N ARG A 62 -6.22 -0.53 -32.83
CA ARG A 62 -5.39 -1.13 -31.76
C ARG A 62 -5.72 -0.58 -30.37
N ALA A 63 -5.92 0.74 -30.26
CA ALA A 63 -6.35 1.35 -29.00
C ALA A 63 -7.71 0.82 -28.54
N THR A 64 -8.65 0.65 -29.47
CA THR A 64 -9.99 0.15 -29.20
C THR A 64 -9.95 -1.31 -28.72
N ASP A 65 -9.17 -2.15 -29.39
CA ASP A 65 -9.03 -3.57 -29.02
C ASP A 65 -8.40 -3.73 -27.63
N ALA A 66 -7.33 -2.97 -27.34
CA ALA A 66 -6.69 -2.98 -26.03
C ALA A 66 -7.65 -2.50 -24.93
N TYR A 67 -8.42 -1.46 -25.22
CA TYR A 67 -9.42 -0.91 -24.31
C TYR A 67 -10.54 -1.90 -24.00
N GLU A 68 -11.19 -2.46 -25.03
CA GLU A 68 -12.30 -3.40 -24.85
C GLU A 68 -11.85 -4.72 -24.22
N GLY A 69 -10.63 -5.18 -24.55
CA GLY A 69 -10.01 -6.32 -23.88
C GLY A 69 -9.84 -6.07 -22.38
N ALA A 70 -9.32 -4.90 -22.00
CA ALA A 70 -9.17 -4.54 -20.60
C ALA A 70 -10.52 -4.35 -19.90
N ARG A 71 -11.49 -3.72 -20.56
CA ARG A 71 -12.87 -3.56 -20.07
C ARG A 71 -13.51 -4.90 -19.75
N LYS A 72 -13.36 -5.90 -20.64
CA LYS A 72 -13.88 -7.25 -20.41
C LYS A 72 -13.24 -7.91 -19.19
N LYS A 73 -11.93 -7.76 -18.99
CA LYS A 73 -11.24 -8.26 -17.79
C LYS A 73 -11.78 -7.63 -16.52
N VAL A 74 -11.88 -6.31 -16.51
CA VAL A 74 -12.45 -5.55 -15.39
C VAL A 74 -13.89 -6.00 -15.11
N ALA A 75 -14.70 -6.19 -16.16
CA ALA A 75 -16.07 -6.66 -16.02
C ALA A 75 -16.15 -8.05 -15.36
N ASN A 76 -15.29 -8.97 -15.79
CA ASN A 76 -15.23 -10.31 -15.23
C ASN A 76 -14.71 -10.32 -13.77
N PHE A 77 -13.76 -9.44 -13.44
CA PHE A 77 -13.12 -9.40 -12.13
C PHE A 77 -13.94 -8.66 -11.07
N LEU A 78 -14.56 -7.52 -11.41
CA LEU A 78 -15.27 -6.65 -10.45
C LEU A 78 -16.79 -6.70 -10.55
N ASN A 79 -17.36 -7.29 -11.61
CA ASN A 79 -18.78 -7.18 -11.96
C ASN A 79 -19.37 -5.74 -11.78
N PRO A 80 -18.75 -4.71 -12.37
CA PRO A 80 -19.10 -3.32 -12.09
C PRO A 80 -20.37 -2.87 -12.85
N GLU A 81 -21.16 -2.00 -12.21
CA GLU A 81 -22.43 -1.49 -12.75
C GLU A 81 -22.33 -0.22 -13.63
N GLY A 82 -21.13 0.27 -14.01
CA GLY A 82 -21.12 1.45 -14.90
C GLY A 82 -19.80 1.99 -15.44
N GLY A 83 -19.91 2.61 -16.61
CA GLY A 83 -18.99 3.60 -17.20
C GLY A 83 -17.85 3.04 -18.05
N THR A 84 -17.50 3.77 -19.12
CA THR A 84 -16.28 3.58 -19.93
C THR A 84 -15.08 4.18 -19.17
N PRO A 85 -14.19 3.38 -18.53
CA PRO A 85 -12.99 3.93 -17.88
C PRO A 85 -12.06 4.66 -18.85
N ILE A 86 -11.22 5.57 -18.34
CA ILE A 86 -10.14 6.21 -19.11
C ILE A 86 -9.26 5.12 -19.73
N ILE A 87 -8.94 5.22 -21.04
CA ILE A 87 -8.36 4.13 -21.83
C ILE A 87 -7.08 3.55 -21.21
N ALA A 88 -6.08 4.41 -20.95
CA ALA A 88 -4.83 3.97 -20.34
C ALA A 88 -5.05 3.40 -18.93
N GLY A 89 -5.98 3.99 -18.15
CA GLY A 89 -6.36 3.46 -16.84
C GLY A 89 -6.99 2.08 -16.93
N ALA A 90 -7.84 1.83 -17.93
CA ALA A 90 -8.45 0.54 -18.18
C ALA A 90 -7.39 -0.50 -18.53
N ILE A 91 -6.48 -0.18 -19.46
CA ILE A 91 -5.38 -1.06 -19.87
C ILE A 91 -4.49 -1.42 -18.67
N GLY A 92 -4.04 -0.41 -17.90
CA GLY A 92 -3.24 -0.63 -16.70
C GLY A 92 -3.96 -1.47 -15.65
N LEU A 93 -5.27 -1.24 -15.44
CA LEU A 93 -6.09 -2.03 -14.53
C LEU A 93 -6.25 -3.48 -15.01
N GLY A 94 -6.47 -3.69 -16.31
CA GLY A 94 -6.54 -5.03 -16.90
C GLY A 94 -5.25 -5.83 -16.67
N THR A 95 -4.09 -5.20 -16.89
CA THR A 95 -2.79 -5.82 -16.58
C THR A 95 -2.59 -6.04 -15.08
N ALA A 96 -3.08 -5.15 -14.23
CA ALA A 96 -3.02 -5.34 -12.78
C ALA A 96 -3.85 -6.55 -12.32
N ILE A 97 -5.03 -6.75 -12.92
CA ILE A 97 -5.85 -7.94 -12.69
C ILE A 97 -5.09 -9.20 -13.08
N ASP A 98 -4.53 -9.25 -14.30
CA ASP A 98 -3.74 -10.40 -14.77
C ASP A 98 -2.58 -10.72 -13.81
N PHE A 99 -1.91 -9.68 -13.30
CA PHE A 99 -0.81 -9.82 -12.35
C PHE A 99 -1.27 -10.45 -11.03
N LEU A 100 -2.40 -10.00 -10.48
CA LEU A 100 -2.95 -10.53 -9.23
C LEU A 100 -3.47 -11.97 -9.40
N GLU A 101 -4.18 -12.25 -10.49
CA GLU A 101 -4.67 -13.59 -10.81
C GLU A 101 -3.50 -14.57 -11.04
N GLY A 102 -2.41 -14.10 -11.65
CA GLY A 102 -1.19 -14.90 -11.83
C GLY A 102 -0.49 -15.29 -10.53
N ILE A 103 -0.66 -14.51 -9.46
CA ILE A 103 -0.19 -14.84 -8.10
C ILE A 103 -1.22 -15.73 -7.37
N GLY A 104 -2.51 -15.46 -7.58
CA GLY A 104 -3.63 -16.12 -6.93
C GLY A 104 -4.14 -15.32 -5.73
N LEU A 105 -5.43 -14.98 -5.75
CA LEU A 105 -6.06 -14.15 -4.71
C LEU A 105 -6.06 -14.84 -3.33
N ASP A 106 -6.26 -16.16 -3.28
CA ASP A 106 -6.20 -16.94 -2.03
C ASP A 106 -4.80 -16.88 -1.39
N THR A 107 -3.75 -16.92 -2.23
CA THR A 107 -2.36 -16.79 -1.78
C THR A 107 -2.13 -15.40 -1.19
N ILE A 108 -2.62 -14.35 -1.86
CA ILE A 108 -2.52 -12.96 -1.40
C ILE A 108 -3.27 -12.78 -0.08
N GLU A 109 -4.49 -13.31 0.03
CA GLU A 109 -5.31 -13.23 1.23
C GLU A 109 -4.63 -13.91 2.43
N LYS A 110 -4.07 -15.10 2.23
CA LYS A 110 -3.35 -15.82 3.27
C LYS A 110 -2.11 -15.06 3.74
N HIS A 111 -1.34 -14.52 2.81
CA HIS A 111 -0.14 -13.71 3.10
C HIS A 111 -0.51 -12.45 3.89
N ASP A 112 -1.56 -11.75 3.47
CA ASP A 112 -2.03 -10.54 4.14
C ASP A 112 -2.49 -10.81 5.58
N LYS A 113 -3.27 -11.88 5.79
CA LYS A 113 -3.66 -12.35 7.12
C LYS A 113 -2.45 -12.69 7.99
N GLN A 114 -1.47 -13.41 7.44
CA GLN A 114 -0.24 -13.76 8.15
C GLN A 114 0.51 -12.51 8.61
N LEU A 115 0.79 -11.58 7.70
CA LEU A 115 1.51 -10.35 8.02
C LEU A 115 0.76 -9.47 9.02
N THR A 116 -0.56 -9.35 8.87
CA THR A 116 -1.38 -8.55 9.78
C THR A 116 -1.37 -9.14 11.18
N SER A 117 -1.55 -10.45 11.32
CA SER A 117 -1.47 -11.14 12.61
C SER A 117 -0.09 -10.99 13.24
N TYR A 118 0.98 -11.19 12.45
CA TYR A 118 2.35 -11.02 12.92
C TYR A 118 2.63 -9.60 13.41
N ALA A 119 2.23 -8.57 12.64
CA ALA A 119 2.37 -7.18 13.06
C ALA A 119 1.62 -6.89 14.36
N VAL A 120 0.37 -7.38 14.50
CA VAL A 120 -0.42 -7.20 15.72
C VAL A 120 0.25 -7.86 16.92
N GLU A 121 0.72 -9.11 16.79
CA GLU A 121 1.42 -9.84 17.84
C GLU A 121 2.67 -9.09 18.31
N ARG A 122 3.44 -8.54 17.37
CA ARG A 122 4.64 -7.76 17.67
C ARG A 122 4.34 -6.41 18.29
N MET A 123 3.32 -5.70 17.80
CA MET A 123 2.92 -4.42 18.35
C MET A 123 2.33 -4.54 19.77
N LYS A 124 1.70 -5.66 20.12
CA LYS A 124 1.25 -5.95 21.50
C LYS A 124 2.39 -5.99 22.53
N GLN A 125 3.62 -6.22 22.09
CA GLN A 125 4.81 -6.26 22.96
C GLN A 125 5.39 -4.86 23.22
N ILE A 126 4.97 -3.85 22.45
CA ILE A 126 5.45 -2.48 22.60
C ILE A 126 4.61 -1.77 23.67
N GLU A 127 5.21 -1.42 24.80
CA GLU A 127 4.55 -0.60 25.82
C GLU A 127 4.13 0.76 25.23
N ASP A 128 2.99 1.30 25.70
CA ASP A 128 2.37 2.56 25.25
C ASP A 128 1.76 2.54 23.83
N VAL A 129 1.74 1.40 23.14
CA VAL A 129 0.98 1.28 21.88
C VAL A 129 -0.51 1.06 22.15
N THR A 130 -1.34 1.93 21.58
CA THR A 130 -2.79 1.75 21.53
C THR A 130 -3.19 1.43 20.10
N MET A 131 -3.75 0.23 19.86
CA MET A 131 -4.26 -0.17 18.54
C MET A 131 -5.77 0.04 18.45
N TYR A 132 -6.25 0.48 17.29
CA TYR A 132 -7.66 0.71 17.00
C TYR A 132 -8.18 -0.34 16.03
N GLY A 133 -9.31 -0.96 16.34
CA GLY A 133 -9.92 -2.05 15.56
C GLY A 133 -10.12 -3.34 16.37
N PRO A 134 -10.71 -4.39 15.78
CA PRO A 134 -10.96 -5.66 16.47
C PRO A 134 -9.68 -6.44 16.72
N ASP A 135 -9.59 -7.26 17.76
CA ASP A 135 -8.40 -8.11 17.99
C ASP A 135 -8.25 -9.24 16.96
N ASP A 136 -9.38 -9.74 16.44
CA ASP A 136 -9.46 -10.80 15.45
C ASP A 136 -10.14 -10.31 14.16
N GLY A 137 -9.87 -10.95 13.04
CA GLY A 137 -10.45 -10.61 11.73
C GLY A 137 -9.94 -9.30 11.12
N ARG A 138 -8.79 -8.76 11.60
CA ARG A 138 -8.11 -7.66 10.92
C ARG A 138 -7.55 -8.12 9.58
N PHE A 139 -7.52 -7.20 8.61
CA PHE A 139 -6.98 -7.47 7.28
C PHE A 139 -6.21 -6.24 6.77
N GLY A 140 -5.00 -6.47 6.30
CA GLY A 140 -4.16 -5.55 5.53
C GLY A 140 -3.67 -4.28 6.21
N LEU A 141 -3.98 -4.04 7.49
CA LEU A 141 -3.52 -2.84 8.19
C LEU A 141 -3.62 -2.93 9.71
N VAL A 142 -2.83 -2.08 10.37
CA VAL A 142 -2.93 -1.74 11.80
C VAL A 142 -2.99 -0.22 11.94
N THR A 143 -4.04 0.25 12.60
CA THR A 143 -4.20 1.65 13.03
C THR A 143 -3.83 1.75 14.50
N PHE A 144 -3.01 2.73 14.87
CA PHE A 144 -2.44 2.82 16.20
C PHE A 144 -2.00 4.23 16.59
N ASN A 145 -1.76 4.42 17.88
CA ASN A 145 -1.07 5.57 18.48
C ASN A 145 0.02 5.07 19.44
N LEU A 146 1.06 5.88 19.66
CA LEU A 146 2.20 5.55 20.52
C LEU A 146 2.33 6.58 21.65
N GLY A 147 1.85 6.24 22.84
CA GLY A 147 1.89 7.09 24.02
C GLY A 147 1.35 8.50 23.75
N LYS A 148 2.15 9.52 24.06
CA LYS A 148 1.83 10.94 23.82
C LYS A 148 2.38 11.47 22.50
N VAL A 149 3.01 10.63 21.68
CA VAL A 149 3.61 11.05 20.41
C VAL A 149 2.50 11.38 19.43
N HIS A 150 2.54 12.60 18.87
CA HIS A 150 1.56 12.98 17.85
C HIS A 150 1.78 12.12 16.58
N PRO A 151 0.72 11.57 15.94
CA PRO A 151 0.89 10.65 14.82
C PRO A 151 1.68 11.22 13.63
N HIS A 152 1.57 12.52 13.36
CA HIS A 152 2.37 13.17 12.32
C HIS A 152 3.86 13.24 12.66
N ASP A 153 4.21 13.45 13.93
CA ASP A 153 5.60 13.45 14.38
C ASP A 153 6.16 12.03 14.32
N LEU A 154 5.37 11.04 14.75
CA LEU A 154 5.71 9.63 14.62
C LEU A 154 6.00 9.24 13.16
N ALA A 155 5.11 9.59 12.24
CA ALA A 155 5.31 9.31 10.81
C ALA A 155 6.56 10.00 10.26
N THR A 156 6.85 11.22 10.71
CA THR A 156 8.05 11.96 10.30
C THR A 156 9.33 11.29 10.80
N VAL A 157 9.36 10.85 12.05
CA VAL A 157 10.53 10.14 12.60
C VAL A 157 10.70 8.77 11.93
N LEU A 158 9.63 8.01 11.72
CA LEU A 158 9.70 6.73 11.02
C LEU A 158 10.19 6.87 9.57
N ASP A 159 9.83 7.96 8.88
CA ASP A 159 10.34 8.26 7.55
C ASP A 159 11.87 8.34 7.54
N THR A 160 12.50 8.93 8.56
CA THR A 160 13.97 8.99 8.70
C THR A 160 14.66 7.62 8.77
N TYR A 161 13.93 6.57 9.15
CA TYR A 161 14.38 5.18 9.12
C TYR A 161 14.00 4.44 7.83
N GLY A 162 13.48 5.17 6.84
CA GLY A 162 13.01 4.66 5.56
C GLY A 162 11.62 4.02 5.59
N ILE A 163 10.82 4.29 6.62
CA ILE A 163 9.54 3.61 6.86
C ILE A 163 8.36 4.55 6.57
N ALA A 164 7.65 4.26 5.49
CA ALA A 164 6.52 5.08 5.06
C ALA A 164 5.22 4.55 5.67
N ILE A 165 4.64 5.31 6.60
CA ILE A 165 3.30 5.09 7.15
C ILE A 165 2.40 6.30 6.91
N ARG A 166 1.10 6.17 7.18
CA ARG A 166 0.16 7.29 7.13
C ARG A 166 -0.16 7.82 8.51
N ALA A 167 -0.29 9.14 8.65
CA ALA A 167 -0.88 9.78 9.80
C ALA A 167 -2.05 10.70 9.42
N GLY A 168 -3.01 10.86 10.31
CA GLY A 168 -4.13 11.80 10.19
C GLY A 168 -5.49 11.13 10.44
N HIS A 169 -6.55 11.67 9.83
CA HIS A 169 -7.91 11.12 9.96
C HIS A 169 -8.23 9.99 8.97
N HIS A 170 -7.37 9.73 7.98
CA HIS A 170 -7.57 8.72 6.94
C HIS A 170 -8.91 8.82 6.17
N CYS A 171 -9.41 10.04 5.97
CA CYS A 171 -10.75 10.32 5.41
C CYS A 171 -11.92 9.77 6.27
N CYS A 172 -11.66 9.42 7.53
CA CYS A 172 -12.62 8.81 8.46
C CYS A 172 -12.81 9.66 9.73
N GLN A 173 -13.02 10.97 9.59
CA GLN A 173 -13.17 11.89 10.73
C GLN A 173 -14.27 11.51 11.73
N PRO A 174 -15.43 10.94 11.33
CA PRO A 174 -16.42 10.45 12.29
C PRO A 174 -15.89 9.34 13.20
N LEU A 175 -15.05 8.44 12.67
CA LEU A 175 -14.45 7.35 13.43
C LEU A 175 -13.40 7.88 14.42
N MET A 176 -12.66 8.93 14.05
CA MET A 176 -11.72 9.62 14.96
C MET A 176 -12.44 10.19 16.18
N ARG A 177 -13.63 10.78 15.99
CA ARG A 177 -14.48 11.26 17.10
C ARG A 177 -14.96 10.12 17.99
N HIS A 178 -15.33 8.97 17.41
CA HIS A 178 -15.74 7.80 18.17
C HIS A 178 -14.61 7.25 19.05
N PHE A 179 -13.36 7.29 18.57
CA PHE A 179 -12.19 6.88 19.32
C PHE A 179 -11.58 7.97 20.22
N GLU A 180 -12.19 9.16 20.24
CA GLU A 180 -11.67 10.34 20.94
C GLU A 180 -10.20 10.66 20.58
N ALA A 181 -9.79 10.31 19.36
CA ALA A 181 -8.44 10.53 18.86
C ALA A 181 -8.42 11.76 17.95
N SER A 182 -7.44 12.66 18.14
CA SER A 182 -7.23 13.79 17.23
C SER A 182 -6.69 13.34 15.87
N ALA A 183 -5.88 12.28 15.85
CA ALA A 183 -5.36 11.62 14.66
C ALA A 183 -4.91 10.21 15.03
N THR A 184 -4.65 9.38 14.01
CA THR A 184 -4.01 8.08 14.20
C THR A 184 -2.87 7.87 13.22
N ALA A 185 -1.93 6.98 13.56
CA ALA A 185 -1.00 6.38 12.62
C ALA A 185 -1.59 5.11 12.02
N ARG A 186 -1.19 4.77 10.80
CA ARG A 186 -1.62 3.56 10.08
C ARG A 186 -0.47 2.97 9.28
N ALA A 187 -0.13 1.74 9.61
CA ALA A 187 0.68 0.86 8.78
C ALA A 187 -0.26 -0.09 8.02
N SER A 188 -0.05 -0.25 6.73
CA SER A 188 -0.87 -1.09 5.86
C SER A 188 0.04 -1.96 5.03
N PHE A 189 -0.28 -3.24 4.93
CA PHE A 189 0.53 -4.27 4.30
C PHE A 189 -0.03 -4.61 2.92
N TYR A 190 0.80 -5.22 2.10
CA TYR A 190 0.41 -5.72 0.79
C TYR A 190 1.27 -6.92 0.40
N LEU A 191 0.97 -7.54 -0.75
CA LEU A 191 1.59 -8.77 -1.22
C LEU A 191 3.12 -8.73 -1.36
N TYR A 192 3.74 -7.56 -1.42
CA TYR A 192 5.20 -7.40 -1.50
C TYR A 192 5.88 -7.11 -0.15
N ASN A 193 5.11 -6.88 0.91
CA ASN A 193 5.69 -6.71 2.24
C ASN A 193 6.08 -8.06 2.83
N THR A 194 6.97 -8.03 3.81
CA THR A 194 7.49 -9.24 4.48
C THR A 194 7.47 -9.08 6.00
N GLU A 195 7.69 -10.18 6.73
CA GLU A 195 7.93 -10.13 8.17
C GLU A 195 9.19 -9.31 8.51
N GLU A 196 10.20 -9.29 7.64
CA GLU A 196 11.40 -8.44 7.80
C GLU A 196 11.07 -6.94 7.70
N ASP A 197 10.16 -6.55 6.81
CA ASP A 197 9.65 -5.17 6.76
C ASP A 197 8.97 -4.81 8.09
N ILE A 198 8.20 -5.74 8.65
CA ILE A 198 7.55 -5.58 9.96
C ILE A 198 8.61 -5.46 11.06
N GLU A 199 9.67 -6.28 11.08
CA GLU A 199 10.77 -6.15 12.05
C GLU A 199 11.39 -4.77 12.04
N ARG A 200 11.70 -4.25 10.86
CA ARG A 200 12.31 -2.92 10.71
C ARG A 200 11.35 -1.84 11.23
N PHE A 201 10.07 -1.98 10.96
CA PHE A 201 9.02 -1.11 11.49
C PHE A 201 8.93 -1.16 13.01
N ILE A 202 8.89 -2.34 13.62
CA ILE A 202 8.84 -2.51 15.07
C ILE A 202 10.08 -1.90 15.73
N LEU A 203 11.28 -2.19 15.21
CA LEU A 203 12.52 -1.64 15.73
C LEU A 203 12.56 -0.10 15.64
N ALA A 204 12.04 0.48 14.55
CA ALA A 204 11.97 1.94 14.40
C ALA A 204 10.94 2.57 15.34
N LEU A 205 9.81 1.90 15.61
CA LEU A 205 8.83 2.33 16.62
C LEU A 205 9.46 2.37 18.02
N GLU A 206 10.18 1.33 18.41
CA GLU A 206 10.88 1.26 19.70
C GLU A 206 11.92 2.39 19.83
N LYS A 207 12.75 2.59 18.80
CA LYS A 207 13.71 3.71 18.77
C LYS A 207 13.05 5.08 18.87
N THR A 208 11.94 5.28 18.15
CA THR A 208 11.19 6.54 18.20
C THR A 208 10.64 6.82 19.59
N LYS A 209 10.14 5.77 20.26
CA LYS A 209 9.68 5.85 21.65
C LYS A 209 10.80 6.28 22.60
N GLU A 210 11.99 5.70 22.47
CA GLU A 210 13.15 6.05 23.29
C GLU A 210 13.60 7.50 23.06
N PHE A 211 13.73 7.90 21.79
CA PHE A 211 14.15 9.24 21.40
C PHE A 211 13.23 10.34 21.97
N LEU A 212 11.91 10.15 21.86
CA LEU A 212 10.94 11.13 22.33
C LEU A 212 10.75 11.09 23.86
N LYS A 213 11.05 9.98 24.53
CA LYS A 213 11.15 9.95 26.00
C LYS A 213 12.34 10.81 26.48
N SER A 214 13.50 10.77 25.79
CA SER A 214 14.67 11.59 26.16
C SER A 214 14.48 13.09 25.95
N ASP A 215 13.85 13.52 24.85
CA ASP A 215 13.60 14.94 24.59
C ASP A 215 12.61 15.56 25.59
N PHE A 216 11.60 14.80 26.02
CA PHE A 216 10.66 15.25 27.06
C PHE A 216 11.33 15.48 28.42
N ILE A 217 12.34 14.66 28.77
CA ILE A 217 13.09 14.83 30.02
C ILE A 217 13.91 16.14 29.98
N LEU A 218 14.58 16.42 28.86
CA LEU A 218 15.44 17.61 28.70
C LEU A 218 14.68 18.94 28.69
N ILE A 219 13.40 18.96 28.31
CA ILE A 219 12.57 20.19 28.31
C ILE A 219 11.93 20.43 29.69
N SER A 220 11.94 19.42 30.57
CA SER A 220 11.32 19.47 31.90
C SER A 220 12.30 19.64 33.07
N SER A 221 13.59 19.84 32.77
CA SER A 221 14.69 20.13 33.72
C SER A 221 15.23 21.54 33.52
#